data_AF-A0A395UTE8-F1
#
_entry.id   AF-A0A395UTE8-F1
#
_cell.length_a   1.000
_cell.length_b   1.000
_cell.length_c   1.000
_cell.angle_alpha   90.00
_cell.angle_beta   90.00
_cell.angle_gamma   90.00
#
_symmetry.space_group_name_H-M   'P 1'
#
loop_
_entity.id
_entity.type
_entity.pdbx_description
1 polymer ?
#
loop_
_entity_poly.entity_id
_entity_poly.type
_entity_poly.pdbx_seq_one_letter_code
_entity_poly.pdbx_strand_id
1 'polypeptide(L)' 'MYSIGEIISTYRKKKGLLQQDLADELAKEGIKISYKAISNWERNLAEPSVTIFYKVCRILG' A
#
# COMPACT_ATOMS: atom_id res chain seq x y z
N MET A 1 12.75 -11.56 -8.82
CA MET A 1 11.52 -10.86 -9.22
C MET A 1 10.92 -10.29 -7.94
N TYR A 2 10.69 -8.98 -7.86
CA TYR A 2 10.11 -8.39 -6.64
C TYR A 2 8.61 -8.75 -6.57
N SER A 3 8.12 -9.08 -5.38
CA SER A 3 6.68 -9.25 -5.16
C SER A 3 5.97 -7.89 -5.12
N ILE A 4 4.64 -7.89 -5.29
CA ILE A 4 3.82 -6.69 -5.12
C ILE A 4 4.04 -6.09 -3.73
N GLY A 5 4.08 -6.93 -2.69
CA GLY A 5 4.37 -6.51 -1.32
C GLY A 5 5.71 -5.81 -1.14
N GLU A 6 6.77 -6.33 -1.76
CA GLU A 6 8.10 -5.74 -1.72
C GLU A 6 8.16 -4.39 -2.44
N ILE A 7 7.46 -4.27 -3.58
CA ILE A 7 7.33 -3.02 -4.33
C ILE A 7 6.63 -1.96 -3.47
N ILE A 8 5.46 -2.28 -2.89
CA ILE A 8 4.71 -1.37 -2.02
C ILE A 8 5.58 -0.92 -0.83
N SER A 9 6.23 -1.88 -0.15
CA SER A 9 7.07 -1.60 1.01
C SER A 9 8.24 -0.68 0.67
N THR A 10 8.90 -0.94 -0.46
CA THR A 10 10.05 -0.16 -0.93
C THR A 10 9.66 1.28 -1.22
N TYR A 11 8.60 1.50 -2.00
CA TYR A 11 8.20 2.86 -2.41
C TYR A 11 7.56 3.64 -1.25
N ARG A 12 6.78 2.98 -0.38
CA ARG A 12 6.26 3.61 0.84
C ARG A 12 7.40 4.12 1.73
N LYS A 13 8.42 3.28 1.97
CA LYS A 13 9.59 3.66 2.78
C LYS A 13 10.41 4.77 2.13
N LYS A 14 10.58 4.76 0.80
CA LYS A 14 11.25 5.86 0.06
C LYS A 14 10.55 7.20 0.26
N LYS A 15 9.23 7.22 0.42
CA LYS A 15 8.45 8.42 0.75
C LYS A 15 8.43 8.78 2.25
N GLY A 16 9.05 7.98 3.11
CA GLY A 16 9.04 8.20 4.57
C GLY A 16 7.68 7.92 5.23
N LEU A 17 6.76 7.25 4.52
CA LEU A 17 5.41 6.98 5.01
C LEU A 17 5.40 5.76 5.93
N LEU A 18 4.66 5.83 7.04
CA LEU A 18 4.23 4.67 7.81
C LEU A 18 3.14 3.90 7.06
N GLN A 19 2.90 2.65 7.45
CA GLN A 19 1.78 1.87 6.91
C GLN A 19 0.43 2.55 7.18
N GLN A 20 0.30 3.23 8.32
CA GLN A 20 -0.87 4.02 8.66
C GLN A 20 -1.05 5.21 7.71
N ASP A 21 0.02 5.94 7.39
CA ASP A 21 -0.06 7.07 6.47
C ASP A 21 -0.56 6.63 5.08
N LEU A 22 -0.10 5.49 4.56
CA LEU A 22 -0.61 4.95 3.29
C LEU A 22 -2.09 4.53 3.39
N ALA A 23 -2.55 4.03 4.53
CA ALA A 23 -3.97 3.75 4.75
C ALA A 23 -4.80 5.05 4.77
N ASP A 24 -4.29 6.09 5.40
CA ASP A 24 -4.94 7.39 5.50
C ASP A 24 -5.01 8.08 4.12
N GLU A 25 -3.96 7.97 3.29
CA GLU A 25 -4.00 8.45 1.89
C GLU A 25 -5.04 7.70 1.04
N LEU A 26 -5.13 6.38 1.18
CA LEU A 26 -6.18 5.59 0.51
C LEU A 26 -7.58 5.99 0.99
N ALA A 27 -7.74 6.31 2.28
CA ALA A 27 -9.01 6.77 2.83
C ALA A 27 -9.45 8.12 2.25
N LYS A 28 -8.51 9.04 1.96
CA LYS A 28 -8.80 10.30 1.25
C LYS A 28 -9.34 10.07 -0.16
N GLU A 29 -8.96 8.96 -0.80
CA GLU A 29 -9.50 8.54 -2.10
C GLU A 29 -10.80 7.71 -1.99
N GLY A 30 -11.40 7.63 -0.81
CA GLY A 30 -12.63 6.87 -0.56
C GLY A 30 -12.42 5.37 -0.33
N ILE A 31 -11.18 4.89 -0.25
CA ILE A 31 -10.84 3.49 0.01
C ILE A 31 -10.50 3.34 1.49
N LYS A 32 -11.48 2.93 2.31
CA LYS A 32 -11.25 2.68 3.74
C LYS A 32 -10.62 1.30 3.95
N ILE A 33 -9.34 1.30 4.30
CA ILE A 33 -8.54 0.11 4.59
C ILE A 33 -7.74 0.35 5.88
N SER A 34 -7.54 -0.71 6.68
CA SER A 34 -6.66 -0.64 7.84
C SER A 34 -5.17 -0.77 7.48
N TYR A 35 -4.29 -0.16 8.28
CA TYR A 35 -2.84 -0.34 8.16
C TYR A 35 -2.41 -1.83 8.24
N LYS A 36 -3.20 -2.69 8.92
CA LYS A 36 -2.94 -4.13 9.02
C LYS A 36 -3.06 -4.82 7.67
N ALA A 37 -3.99 -4.40 6.81
CA ALA A 37 -4.10 -4.96 5.47
C ALA A 37 -2.90 -4.56 4.60
N ILE A 38 -2.40 -3.33 4.73
CA ILE A 38 -1.14 -2.91 4.10
C ILE A 38 0.03 -3.77 4.61
N SER A 39 0.11 -4.01 5.92
CA SER A 39 1.11 -4.90 6.51
C SER A 39 1.04 -6.32 5.94
N ASN A 40 -0.17 -6.86 5.74
CA ASN A 40 -0.36 -8.16 5.10
C ASN A 40 0.12 -8.16 3.64
N TRP A 41 -0.13 -7.09 2.88
CA TRP A 41 0.39 -6.95 1.52
C TRP A 41 1.92 -6.94 1.51
N GLU A 42 2.55 -6.13 2.34
CA GLU A 42 4.01 -6.03 2.43
C GLU A 42 4.69 -7.32 2.87
N ARG A 43 3.96 -8.18 3.57
CA ARG A 43 4.41 -9.51 4.02
C ARG A 43 4.00 -10.64 3.07
N ASN A 44 3.40 -10.32 1.93
CA ASN A 44 2.89 -11.28 0.95
C ASN A 44 1.87 -12.29 1.54
N LEU A 45 1.11 -11.87 2.56
CA LEU A 45 0.03 -12.67 3.17
C LEU A 45 -1.31 -12.48 2.46
N ALA A 46 -1.44 -11.38 1.72
CA ALA A 46 -2.58 -11.05 0.89
C ALA A 46 -2.11 -10.13 -0.24
N GLU A 47 -2.92 -9.98 -1.28
CA GLU A 47 -2.66 -9.03 -2.35
C GLU A 47 -3.76 -7.97 -2.40
N PRO A 48 -3.44 -6.71 -2.74
CA PRO A 48 -4.46 -5.71 -3.05
C PRO A 48 -5.22 -6.10 -4.33
N SER A 49 -6.48 -5.72 -4.43
CA SER A 49 -7.18 -5.81 -5.71
C SER A 49 -6.55 -4.86 -6.74
N VAL A 50 -6.74 -5.13 -8.03
CA VAL A 50 -6.17 -4.32 -9.13
C VAL A 50 -6.50 -2.83 -8.99
N THR A 51 -7.75 -2.51 -8.65
CA THR A 51 -8.19 -1.11 -8.45
C THR A 51 -7.46 -0.44 -7.29
N ILE A 52 -7.29 -1.15 -6.18
CA ILE A 52 -6.58 -0.63 -5.00
C ILE A 52 -5.09 -0.47 -5.32
N PHE A 53 -4.50 -1.47 -5.99
CA PHE A 53 -3.10 -1.42 -6.39
C PHE A 53 -2.80 -0.23 -7.30
N TYR A 54 -3.68 0.05 -8.26
CA TYR A 54 -3.57 1.25 -9.11
C TYR A 54 -3.57 2.54 -8.29
N LYS A 55 -4.40 2.66 -7.25
CA LYS A 55 -4.38 3.83 -6.35
C LYS A 55 -3.10 3.89 -5.52
N VAL A 56 -2.63 2.76 -5.00
CA VAL A 56 -1.35 2.68 -4.29
C VAL A 56 -0.20 3.17 -5.18
N CYS A 57 -0.15 2.75 -6.45
CA CYS A 57 0.84 3.26 -7.41
C CYS A 57 0.75 4.78 -7.57
N ARG A 58 -0.46 5.34 -7.73
CA ARG A 58 -0.64 6.79 -7.83
C ARG A 58 -0.16 7.56 -6.60
N ILE A 59 -0.41 7.02 -5.40
CA ILE A 59 0.05 7.64 -4.14
C ILE A 59 1.57 7.51 -4.00
N LEU A 60 2.15 6.38 -4.40
CA LEU A 60 3.56 6.07 -4.16
C LEU A 60 4.52 6.61 -5.23
N GLY A 61 4.03 6.94 -6.43
CA GLY A 61 4.83 7.54 -7.51
C GLY A 61 5.53 6.48 -8.34
#